data_AF-A0A9X6ABG5-F1
#
_entry.id   AF-A0A9X6ABG5-F1
#
_cell.length_a   1.000
_cell.length_b   1.000
_cell.length_c   1.000
_cell.angle_alpha   90.00
_cell.angle_beta   90.00
_cell.angle_gamma   90.00
#
_symmetry.space_group_name_H-M   'P 1'
#
loop_
_entity.id
_entity.type
_entity.pdbx_description
1 polymer ?
#
loop_
_entity_poly.entity_id
_entity_poly.type
_entity_poly.pdbx_seq_one_letter_code
_entity_poly.pdbx_strand_id
1 'polypeptide(L)'
;MARRPLPRILSNGSAQIARSRELARTAADSATDVLHPLITVTRGLRRLAAAGGRKWAATPKDRRGPLLFLVASVILVVALVPYGPLLAAITLMAAAAWTGRQQASSEPTGPDEAQIQRLRSLYDALVPYFSVAEDPAPLYAHGGDWEKAFPTHDFDDDGRVSRLLIRYPAYFTDGEAESRARIEQLLHAKSGRGREYHFDWDE
;
A
#
# COMPACT_ATOMS: atom_id res chain seq x y z
N MET A 1 -72.92 -11.06 20.87
CA MET A 1 -71.82 -11.67 21.67
C MET A 1 -70.98 -12.57 20.76
N ALA A 2 -69.79 -12.14 20.36
CA ALA A 2 -68.89 -12.91 19.50
C ALA A 2 -67.53 -13.02 20.21
N ARG A 3 -67.06 -14.25 20.48
CA ARG A 3 -65.80 -14.54 21.17
C ARG A 3 -64.69 -14.70 20.12
N ARG A 4 -63.68 -13.82 20.13
CA ARG A 4 -62.46 -13.90 19.32
C ARG A 4 -61.48 -14.95 19.91
N PRO A 5 -60.90 -15.87 19.11
CA PRO A 5 -59.81 -16.73 19.56
C PRO A 5 -58.44 -16.03 19.41
N LEU A 6 -57.59 -16.15 20.43
CA LEU A 6 -56.21 -15.66 20.45
C LEU A 6 -55.26 -16.64 19.73
N PRO A 7 -54.21 -16.17 19.03
CA PRO A 7 -53.29 -17.02 18.28
C PRO A 7 -52.27 -17.70 19.20
N ARG A 8 -52.09 -19.01 18.99
CA ARG A 8 -51.22 -19.92 19.73
C ARG A 8 -49.82 -19.91 19.10
N ILE A 9 -48.91 -19.09 19.64
CA ILE A 9 -47.51 -19.03 19.22
C ILE A 9 -46.63 -19.74 20.26
N LEU A 10 -46.51 -21.07 20.15
CA LEU A 10 -45.43 -21.85 20.77
C LEU A 10 -45.19 -23.12 19.93
N SER A 11 -44.37 -23.02 18.87
CA SER A 11 -43.84 -24.20 18.15
C SER A 11 -42.47 -24.00 17.48
N ASN A 12 -41.75 -22.91 17.78
CA ASN A 12 -40.41 -22.70 17.24
C ASN A 12 -39.28 -23.34 18.07
N GLY A 13 -39.58 -23.81 19.30
CA GLY A 13 -38.56 -24.38 20.19
C GLY A 13 -38.10 -25.80 19.81
N SER A 14 -39.00 -26.65 19.30
CA SER A 14 -38.67 -28.05 18.98
C SER A 14 -37.86 -28.19 17.70
N ALA A 15 -38.04 -27.29 16.72
CA ALA A 15 -37.27 -27.27 15.49
C ALA A 15 -35.78 -26.92 15.73
N GLN A 16 -35.51 -26.05 16.69
CA GLN A 16 -34.14 -25.68 17.06
C GLN A 16 -33.44 -26.79 17.86
N ILE A 17 -34.19 -27.55 18.67
CA ILE A 17 -33.67 -28.70 19.44
C ILE A 17 -33.42 -29.92 18.53
N ALA A 18 -34.23 -30.14 17.51
CA ALA A 18 -33.96 -31.17 16.50
C ALA A 18 -32.68 -30.85 15.69
N ARG A 19 -32.52 -29.58 15.28
CA ARG A 19 -31.36 -29.10 14.54
C ARG A 19 -30.06 -29.09 15.37
N SER A 20 -30.14 -28.79 16.68
CA SER A 20 -28.98 -28.88 17.57
C SER A 20 -28.55 -30.33 17.84
N ARG A 21 -29.49 -31.27 17.86
CA ARG A 21 -29.21 -32.70 18.05
C ARG A 21 -28.60 -33.35 16.81
N GLU A 22 -28.94 -32.90 15.61
CA GLU A 22 -28.25 -33.28 14.37
C GLU A 22 -26.82 -32.72 14.32
N LEU A 23 -26.61 -31.45 14.67
CA LEU A 23 -25.27 -30.85 14.72
C LEU A 23 -24.37 -31.50 15.79
N ALA A 24 -24.94 -31.91 16.92
CA ALA A 24 -24.21 -32.66 17.94
C ALA A 24 -23.82 -34.08 17.46
N ARG A 25 -24.62 -34.69 16.59
CA ARG A 25 -24.29 -35.98 15.95
C ARG A 25 -23.19 -35.82 14.90
N THR A 26 -23.26 -34.79 14.07
CA THR A 26 -22.23 -34.51 13.05
C THR A 26 -20.89 -34.11 13.68
N ALA A 27 -20.90 -33.41 14.82
CA ALA A 27 -19.70 -33.09 15.58
C ALA A 27 -19.10 -34.31 16.30
N ALA A 28 -19.93 -35.25 16.78
CA ALA A 28 -19.45 -36.49 17.40
C ALA A 28 -18.79 -37.43 16.39
N ASP A 29 -19.33 -37.52 15.16
CA ASP A 29 -18.72 -38.31 14.09
C ASP A 29 -17.40 -37.66 13.59
N SER A 30 -17.36 -36.33 13.50
CA SER A 30 -16.14 -35.59 13.12
C SER A 30 -15.01 -35.64 14.15
N ALA A 31 -15.34 -35.79 15.45
CA ALA A 31 -14.34 -35.88 16.52
C ALA A 31 -13.65 -37.25 16.60
N THR A 32 -14.31 -38.30 16.12
CA THR A 32 -13.76 -39.67 16.10
C THR A 32 -12.70 -39.81 14.99
N ASP A 33 -12.83 -39.03 13.91
CA ASP A 33 -11.94 -39.08 12.74
C ASP A 33 -10.64 -38.26 12.90
N VAL A 34 -10.54 -37.39 13.90
CA VAL A 34 -9.32 -36.59 14.18
C VAL A 34 -8.39 -37.31 15.18
N LEU A 35 -8.94 -38.15 16.05
CA LEU A 35 -8.18 -38.94 17.02
C LEU A 35 -7.51 -40.16 16.39
N HIS A 36 -8.11 -40.76 15.37
CA HIS A 36 -7.56 -41.94 14.69
C HIS A 36 -6.22 -41.68 13.95
N PRO A 37 -6.04 -40.56 13.23
CA PRO A 37 -4.74 -40.16 12.69
C PRO A 37 -3.73 -39.90 13.81
N LEU A 38 -4.14 -39.27 14.91
CA LEU A 38 -3.25 -38.96 16.04
C LEU A 38 -2.72 -40.24 16.72
N ILE A 39 -3.58 -41.24 16.91
CA ILE A 39 -3.22 -42.56 17.46
C ILE A 39 -2.30 -43.32 16.50
N THR A 40 -2.53 -43.20 15.20
CA THR A 40 -1.70 -43.85 14.18
C THR A 40 -0.31 -43.21 14.11
N VAL A 41 -0.24 -41.88 14.14
CA VAL A 41 1.02 -41.12 14.15
C VAL A 41 1.82 -41.39 15.42
N THR A 42 1.19 -41.39 16.60
CA THR A 42 1.86 -41.70 17.87
C THR A 42 2.39 -43.14 17.92
N ARG A 43 1.67 -44.11 17.34
CA ARG A 43 2.13 -45.51 17.25
C ARG A 43 3.29 -45.68 16.27
N GLY A 44 3.29 -44.96 15.15
CA GLY A 44 4.40 -44.88 14.21
C GLY A 44 5.65 -44.24 14.85
N LEU A 45 5.45 -43.14 15.57
CA LEU A 45 6.51 -42.42 16.29
C LEU A 45 7.15 -43.27 17.39
N ARG A 46 6.35 -44.03 18.15
CA ARG A 46 6.86 -44.96 19.17
C ARG A 46 7.73 -46.08 18.60
N ARG A 47 7.38 -46.62 17.42
CA ARG A 47 8.18 -47.65 16.74
C ARG A 47 9.50 -47.07 16.21
N LEU A 48 9.47 -45.86 15.67
CA LEU A 48 10.68 -45.15 15.23
C LEU A 48 11.60 -44.78 16.40
N ALA A 49 11.04 -44.33 17.53
CA ALA A 49 11.79 -44.05 18.74
C ALA A 49 12.46 -45.32 19.30
N ALA A 50 11.77 -46.46 19.30
CA ALA A 50 12.35 -47.73 19.73
C ALA A 50 13.48 -48.23 18.80
N ALA A 51 13.35 -48.02 17.49
CA ALA A 51 14.41 -48.34 16.53
C ALA A 51 15.60 -47.37 16.63
N GLY A 52 15.33 -46.08 16.87
CA GLY A 52 16.33 -45.04 17.13
C GLY A 52 17.13 -45.30 18.40
N GLY A 53 16.47 -45.69 19.49
CA GLY A 53 17.12 -46.02 20.77
C GLY A 53 18.09 -47.20 20.66
N ARG A 54 17.74 -48.25 19.90
CA ARG A 54 18.63 -49.38 19.63
C ARG A 54 19.87 -48.96 18.83
N LYS A 55 19.70 -48.08 17.83
CA LYS A 55 20.82 -47.51 17.07
C LYS A 55 21.68 -46.57 17.92
N TRP A 56 21.07 -45.81 18.83
CA TRP A 56 21.74 -44.87 19.74
C TRP A 56 22.65 -45.60 20.75
N ALA A 57 22.22 -46.76 21.25
CA ALA A 57 23.04 -47.63 22.09
C ALA A 57 24.30 -48.16 21.37
N ALA A 58 24.23 -48.33 20.04
CA ALA A 58 25.35 -48.75 19.20
C ALA A 58 26.24 -47.59 18.71
N THR A 59 25.86 -46.33 18.95
CA THR A 59 26.61 -45.15 18.47
C THR A 59 27.76 -44.76 19.44
N PRO A 60 29.02 -44.64 18.95
CA PRO A 60 30.16 -44.18 19.73
C PRO A 60 29.93 -42.80 20.37
N LYS A 61 30.45 -42.57 21.59
CA LYS A 61 30.21 -41.35 22.38
C LYS A 61 30.51 -40.05 21.62
N ASP A 62 31.51 -40.04 20.75
CA ASP A 62 31.94 -38.85 20.00
C ASP A 62 30.95 -38.37 18.92
N ARG A 63 30.05 -39.24 18.45
CA ARG A 63 29.05 -38.90 17.42
C ARG A 63 27.69 -38.52 17.99
N ARG A 64 27.52 -38.52 19.32
CA ARG A 64 26.23 -38.26 19.98
C ARG A 64 25.84 -36.79 19.94
N GLY A 65 26.79 -35.86 20.03
CA GLY A 65 26.54 -34.41 19.99
C GLY A 65 25.91 -33.94 18.67
N PRO A 66 26.55 -34.16 17.52
CA PRO A 66 26.00 -33.79 16.21
C PRO A 66 24.65 -34.47 15.91
N LEU A 67 24.47 -35.71 16.36
CA LEU A 67 23.22 -36.45 16.19
C LEU A 67 22.08 -35.84 17.02
N LEU A 68 22.35 -35.44 18.27
CA LEU A 68 21.37 -34.76 19.12
C LEU A 68 20.97 -33.40 18.53
N PHE A 69 21.95 -32.65 18.00
CA PHE A 69 21.67 -31.39 17.33
C PHE A 69 20.77 -31.60 16.11
N LEU A 70 21.07 -32.58 15.25
CA LEU A 70 20.25 -32.91 14.09
C LEU A 70 18.82 -33.31 14.47
N VAL A 71 18.66 -34.14 15.51
CA VAL A 71 17.34 -34.52 16.04
C VAL A 71 16.59 -33.29 16.58
N ALA A 72 17.27 -32.43 17.33
CA ALA A 72 16.68 -31.18 17.83
C ALA A 72 16.25 -30.25 16.69
N SER A 73 17.06 -30.13 15.63
CA SER A 73 16.70 -29.36 14.42
C SER A 73 15.48 -29.94 13.71
N VAL A 74 15.39 -31.27 13.57
CA VAL A 74 14.20 -31.92 12.96
C VAL A 74 12.95 -31.68 13.81
N ILE A 75 13.06 -31.81 15.14
CA ILE A 75 11.96 -31.52 16.07
C ILE A 75 11.53 -30.06 15.94
N LEU A 76 12.49 -29.12 15.88
CA LEU A 76 12.22 -27.70 15.71
C LEU A 76 11.47 -27.43 14.39
N VAL A 77 11.90 -28.02 13.27
CA VAL A 77 11.22 -27.88 11.97
C VAL A 77 9.80 -28.41 12.05
N VAL A 78 9.59 -29.62 12.58
CA VAL A 78 8.25 -30.21 12.72
C VAL A 78 7.36 -29.36 13.64
N ALA A 79 7.92 -28.79 14.70
CA ALA A 79 7.22 -27.87 15.58
C ALA A 79 6.85 -26.54 14.87
N LEU A 80 7.63 -26.11 13.88
CA LEU A 80 7.40 -24.87 13.12
C LEU A 80 6.41 -25.04 11.96
N VAL A 81 6.26 -26.24 11.39
CA VAL A 81 5.30 -26.56 10.30
C VAL A 81 3.88 -26.04 10.57
N PRO A 82 3.25 -26.25 11.74
CA PRO A 82 1.89 -25.74 11.99
C PRO A 82 1.80 -24.20 12.02
N TYR A 83 2.92 -23.51 12.24
CA TYR A 83 2.99 -22.05 12.27
C TYR A 83 3.35 -21.44 10.92
N GLY A 84 3.58 -22.24 9.87
CA GLY A 84 3.89 -21.77 8.52
C GLY A 84 2.91 -20.70 8.02
N PRO A 85 1.58 -20.90 8.09
CA PRO A 85 0.61 -19.87 7.68
C PRO A 85 0.69 -18.58 8.50
N LEU A 86 0.97 -18.67 9.80
CA LEU A 86 1.11 -17.51 10.68
C LEU A 86 2.39 -16.73 10.37
N LEU A 87 3.51 -17.42 10.14
CA LEU A 87 4.75 -16.80 9.69
C LEU A 87 4.61 -16.16 8.30
N ALA A 88 3.86 -16.80 7.39
CA ALA A 88 3.52 -16.22 6.09
C ALA A 88 2.69 -14.94 6.23
N ALA A 89 1.70 -14.92 7.12
CA ALA A 89 0.92 -13.72 7.40
C ALA A 89 1.77 -12.59 8.00
N ILE A 90 2.65 -12.90 8.96
CA ILE A 90 3.55 -11.90 9.56
C ILE A 90 4.52 -11.33 8.52
N THR A 91 5.12 -12.19 7.70
CA THR A 91 6.05 -11.74 6.64
C THR A 91 5.35 -10.92 5.58
N LEU A 92 4.12 -11.30 5.19
CA LEU A 92 3.29 -10.51 4.29
C LEU A 92 2.92 -9.15 4.90
N MET A 93 2.50 -9.11 6.17
CA MET A 93 2.23 -7.86 6.88
C MET A 93 3.47 -6.98 7.00
N ALA A 94 4.64 -7.55 7.28
CA ALA A 94 5.90 -6.82 7.34
C ALA A 94 6.31 -6.26 5.97
N ALA A 95 6.15 -7.05 4.90
CA ALA A 95 6.38 -6.61 3.53
C ALA A 95 5.42 -5.48 3.13
N ALA A 96 4.12 -5.65 3.41
CA ALA A 96 3.10 -4.63 3.15
C ALA A 96 3.35 -3.33 3.94
N ALA A 97 3.75 -3.44 5.20
CA ALA A 97 4.13 -2.29 6.01
C ALA A 97 5.40 -1.62 5.50
N TRP A 98 6.38 -2.38 5.02
CA TRP A 98 7.61 -1.84 4.42
C TRP A 98 7.31 -1.09 3.11
N THR A 99 6.53 -1.70 2.22
CA THR A 99 6.11 -1.06 0.95
C THR A 99 5.26 0.17 1.22
N GLY A 100 4.36 0.11 2.20
CA GLY A 100 3.56 1.26 2.63
C GLY A 100 4.40 2.40 3.21
N ARG A 101 5.47 2.09 3.96
CA ARG A 101 6.40 3.12 4.45
C ARG A 101 7.23 3.79 3.35
N GLN A 102 7.60 3.07 2.29
CA GLN A 102 8.30 3.70 1.16
C GLN A 102 7.39 4.72 0.44
N GLN A 103 6.09 4.42 0.35
CA GLN A 103 5.10 5.36 -0.20
C GLN A 103 4.80 6.53 0.75
N ALA A 104 4.90 6.31 2.06
CA ALA A 104 4.71 7.33 3.09
C ALA A 104 5.99 8.08 3.46
N SER A 105 7.04 8.02 2.61
CA SER A 105 8.13 8.98 2.64
C SER A 105 7.50 10.34 2.42
N SER A 106 7.35 11.09 3.51
CA SER A 106 6.75 12.41 3.53
C SER A 106 7.34 13.25 2.39
N GLU A 107 6.48 13.66 1.46
CA GLU A 107 6.82 14.71 0.51
C GLU A 107 7.46 15.86 1.30
N PRO A 108 8.67 16.31 0.92
CA PRO A 108 9.18 17.57 1.43
C PRO A 108 8.09 18.61 1.19
N THR A 109 7.76 19.42 2.20
CA THR A 109 6.69 20.43 2.14
C THR A 109 6.99 21.57 1.15
N GLY A 110 7.93 21.38 0.23
CA GLY A 110 8.28 22.32 -0.82
C GLY A 110 9.07 21.66 -1.94
N PRO A 111 9.19 22.35 -3.08
CA PRO A 111 9.93 21.85 -4.22
C PRO A 111 11.40 21.63 -3.88
N ASP A 112 11.99 20.56 -4.42
CA ASP A 112 13.42 20.29 -4.37
C ASP A 112 14.22 21.36 -5.13
N GLU A 113 15.52 21.49 -4.88
CA GLU A 113 16.38 22.53 -5.49
C GLU A 113 16.34 22.49 -7.03
N ALA A 114 16.30 21.28 -7.62
CA ALA A 114 16.16 21.11 -9.06
C ALA A 114 14.79 21.61 -9.59
N GLN A 115 13.73 21.42 -8.80
CA GLN A 115 12.37 21.88 -9.11
C GLN A 115 12.28 23.41 -9.01
N ILE A 116 12.88 24.00 -7.98
CA ILE A 116 12.99 25.46 -7.82
C ILE A 116 13.73 26.08 -9.02
N GLN A 117 14.86 25.49 -9.41
CA GLN A 117 15.64 25.98 -10.56
C GLN A 117 14.85 25.91 -11.86
N ARG A 118 14.01 24.87 -12.04
CA ARG A 118 13.10 24.76 -13.18
C ARG A 118 12.04 25.86 -13.16
N LEU A 119 11.40 26.11 -12.01
CA LEU A 119 10.41 27.18 -11.87
C LEU A 119 11.03 28.56 -12.14
N ARG A 120 12.22 28.84 -11.60
CA ARG A 120 12.98 30.07 -11.90
C ARG A 120 13.27 30.22 -13.39
N SER A 121 13.73 29.16 -14.03
CA SER A 121 14.01 29.18 -15.47
C SER A 121 12.77 29.42 -16.33
N LEU A 122 11.60 28.94 -15.87
CA LEU A 122 10.31 29.15 -16.52
C LEU A 122 9.82 30.59 -16.29
N TYR A 123 9.96 31.10 -15.06
CA TYR A 123 9.67 32.50 -14.71
C TYR A 123 10.49 33.48 -15.55
N ASP A 124 11.82 33.30 -15.63
CA ASP A 124 12.70 34.17 -16.42
C ASP A 124 12.37 34.15 -17.91
N ALA A 125 11.85 33.04 -18.43
CA ALA A 125 11.41 32.92 -19.82
C ALA A 125 10.11 33.70 -20.10
N LEU A 126 9.28 33.95 -19.08
CA LEU A 126 8.03 34.71 -19.19
C LEU A 126 8.25 36.22 -19.05
N VAL A 127 9.34 36.66 -18.42
CA VAL A 127 9.67 38.09 -18.23
C VAL A 127 9.56 38.92 -19.51
N PRO A 128 10.07 38.49 -20.68
CA PRO A 128 9.96 39.29 -21.91
C PRO A 128 8.53 39.53 -22.41
N TYR A 129 7.57 38.71 -21.97
CA TYR A 129 6.18 38.78 -22.42
C TYR A 129 5.27 39.49 -21.41
N PHE A 130 5.59 39.38 -20.11
CA PHE A 130 4.80 39.93 -19.03
C PHE A 130 5.43 41.15 -18.35
N SER A 131 6.58 41.64 -18.81
CA SER A 131 7.23 42.83 -18.24
C SER A 131 7.16 44.01 -19.20
N VAL A 132 6.81 45.19 -18.68
CA VAL A 132 6.78 46.45 -19.42
C VAL A 132 7.64 47.47 -18.66
N ALA A 133 8.47 48.23 -19.38
CA ALA A 133 9.44 49.17 -18.79
C ALA A 133 8.80 50.32 -18.00
N GLU A 134 7.50 50.57 -18.21
CA GLU A 134 6.74 51.65 -17.56
C GLU A 134 6.16 51.23 -16.21
N ASP A 135 6.22 49.94 -15.85
CA ASP A 135 5.76 49.44 -14.56
C ASP A 135 6.85 49.65 -13.48
N PRO A 136 6.59 50.44 -12.42
CA PRO A 136 7.57 50.67 -11.36
C PRO A 136 7.77 49.45 -10.44
N ALA A 137 6.86 48.46 -10.46
CA ALA A 137 6.95 47.25 -9.63
C ALA A 137 6.39 46.02 -10.37
N PRO A 138 7.02 45.58 -11.48
CA PRO A 138 6.48 44.53 -12.30
C PRO A 138 6.49 43.18 -11.57
N LEU A 139 5.40 42.42 -11.74
CA LEU A 139 5.29 41.05 -11.21
C LEU A 139 6.37 40.14 -11.82
N TYR A 140 6.77 40.42 -13.06
CA TYR A 140 7.83 39.73 -13.78
C TYR A 140 9.04 40.63 -13.99
N ALA A 141 10.15 40.28 -13.36
CA ALA A 141 11.45 40.91 -13.54
C ALA A 141 12.55 39.85 -13.46
N HIS A 142 13.64 40.00 -14.20
CA HIS A 142 14.77 39.06 -14.09
C HIS A 142 15.34 39.06 -12.67
N GLY A 143 15.47 37.86 -12.07
CA GLY A 143 15.85 37.72 -10.67
C GLY A 143 14.76 38.12 -9.67
N GLY A 144 13.53 38.33 -10.14
CA GLY A 144 12.35 38.58 -9.32
C GLY A 144 11.86 37.34 -8.57
N ASP A 145 10.78 37.55 -7.82
CA ASP A 145 10.20 36.53 -6.95
C ASP A 145 9.18 35.68 -7.71
N TRP A 146 9.61 34.49 -8.12
CA TRP A 146 8.78 33.53 -8.85
C TRP A 146 7.59 33.00 -8.01
N GLU A 147 7.67 33.02 -6.67
CA GLU A 147 6.62 32.48 -5.80
C GLU A 147 5.32 33.30 -5.91
N LYS A 148 5.45 34.61 -6.17
CA LYS A 148 4.29 35.50 -6.37
C LYS A 148 3.61 35.26 -7.71
N ALA A 149 4.38 34.89 -8.73
CA ALA A 149 3.88 34.58 -10.06
C ALA A 149 3.27 33.18 -10.14
N PHE A 150 3.81 32.22 -9.38
CA PHE A 150 3.37 30.81 -9.36
C PHE A 150 2.82 30.39 -7.99
N PRO A 151 1.63 30.89 -7.59
CA PRO A 151 1.03 30.61 -6.29
C PRO A 151 0.67 29.14 -6.08
N THR A 152 0.54 28.35 -7.16
CA THR A 152 0.26 26.92 -7.07
C THR A 152 1.07 26.20 -8.14
N HIS A 153 1.87 25.24 -7.70
CA HIS A 153 2.69 24.40 -8.56
C HIS A 153 2.69 22.98 -7.99
N ASP A 154 2.71 22.00 -8.88
CA ASP A 154 2.74 20.60 -8.54
C ASP A 154 3.70 19.87 -9.49
N PHE A 155 4.31 18.80 -9.01
CA PHE A 155 5.31 18.02 -9.73
C PHE A 155 4.89 16.55 -9.85
N ASP A 156 5.31 15.89 -10.93
CA ASP A 156 5.16 14.44 -11.07
C ASP A 156 6.31 13.68 -10.38
N ASP A 157 6.20 12.35 -10.35
CA ASP A 157 7.22 11.45 -9.79
C ASP A 157 8.59 11.58 -10.49
N ASP A 158 8.62 12.11 -11.72
CA ASP A 158 9.84 12.38 -12.50
C ASP A 158 10.42 13.79 -12.22
N GLY A 159 9.81 14.57 -11.32
CA GLY A 159 10.23 15.93 -10.95
C GLY A 159 9.92 17.00 -12.01
N ARG A 160 8.97 16.73 -12.91
CA ARG A 160 8.47 17.68 -13.92
C ARG A 160 7.19 18.33 -13.46
N VAL A 161 6.89 19.52 -13.98
CA VAL A 161 5.69 20.27 -13.60
C VAL A 161 4.45 19.53 -14.10
N SER A 162 3.55 19.13 -13.20
CA SER A 162 2.27 18.46 -13.52
C SER A 162 1.12 19.47 -13.57
N ARG A 163 1.12 20.45 -12.65
CA ARG A 163 0.17 21.55 -12.58
C ARG A 163 0.89 22.85 -12.26
N LEU A 164 0.51 23.94 -12.93
CA LEU A 164 1.07 25.26 -12.69
C LEU A 164 -0.01 26.31 -12.86
N LEU A 165 -0.21 27.13 -11.82
CA LEU A 165 -1.04 28.32 -11.88
C LEU A 165 -0.13 29.53 -12.11
N ILE A 166 -0.35 30.24 -13.21
CA ILE A 166 0.43 31.40 -13.61
C ILE A 166 -0.43 32.65 -13.43
N ARG A 167 0.02 33.58 -12.60
CA ARG A 167 -0.59 34.92 -12.54
C ARG A 167 0.03 35.79 -13.62
N TYR A 168 -0.80 36.37 -14.48
CA TYR A 168 -0.35 37.36 -15.47
C TYR A 168 -0.75 38.77 -15.04
N PRO A 169 -0.01 39.80 -15.47
CA PRO A 169 -0.36 41.19 -15.18
C PRO A 169 -1.62 41.65 -15.92
N ALA A 170 -2.34 42.62 -15.36
CA ALA A 170 -3.59 43.13 -15.93
C ALA A 170 -3.44 43.81 -17.30
N TYR A 171 -2.22 44.20 -17.70
CA TYR A 171 -1.92 44.76 -19.02
C TYR A 171 -1.63 43.69 -20.09
N PHE A 172 -1.54 42.42 -19.71
CA PHE A 172 -1.40 41.34 -20.67
C PHE A 172 -2.71 41.15 -21.42
N THR A 173 -2.63 41.11 -22.74
CA THR A 173 -3.79 40.96 -23.64
C THR A 173 -4.18 39.48 -23.77
N ASP A 174 -4.83 38.93 -22.75
CA ASP A 174 -5.36 37.57 -22.73
C ASP A 174 -6.51 37.35 -23.74
N GLY A 175 -7.28 38.39 -24.05
CA GLY A 175 -8.31 38.34 -25.12
C GLY A 175 -7.75 38.06 -26.52
N GLU A 176 -6.46 38.32 -26.77
CA GLU A 176 -5.84 38.08 -28.07
C GLU A 176 -5.33 36.64 -28.20
N ALA A 177 -5.89 35.90 -29.16
CA ALA A 177 -5.53 34.50 -29.39
C ALA A 177 -4.02 34.31 -29.73
N GLU A 178 -3.41 35.25 -30.45
CA GLU A 178 -1.98 35.19 -30.77
C GLU A 178 -1.10 35.33 -29.52
N SER A 179 -1.49 36.23 -28.61
CA SER A 179 -0.77 36.48 -27.36
C SER A 179 -0.81 35.26 -26.44
N ARG A 180 -1.97 34.60 -26.32
CA ARG A 180 -2.12 33.32 -25.62
C ARG A 180 -1.28 32.21 -26.25
N ALA A 181 -1.38 32.04 -27.56
CA ALA A 181 -0.67 30.97 -28.29
C ALA A 181 0.86 31.05 -28.11
N ARG A 182 1.43 32.27 -28.03
CA ARG A 182 2.87 32.46 -27.77
C ARG A 182 3.28 31.95 -26.39
N ILE A 183 2.48 32.23 -25.36
CA ILE A 183 2.73 31.76 -23.99
C ILE A 183 2.58 30.23 -23.92
N GLU A 184 1.52 29.68 -24.49
CA GLU A 184 1.30 28.23 -24.52
C GLU A 184 2.44 27.49 -25.23
N GLN A 185 2.90 28.02 -26.37
CA GLN A 185 4.05 27.47 -27.10
C GLN A 185 5.34 27.52 -26.27
N LEU A 186 5.59 28.63 -25.57
CA LEU A 186 6.73 28.77 -24.68
C LEU A 186 6.68 27.74 -23.54
N LEU A 187 5.52 27.58 -22.89
CA LEU A 187 5.32 26.65 -21.79
C LEU A 187 5.47 25.21 -22.27
N HIS A 188 4.92 24.86 -23.43
CA HIS A 188 5.14 23.57 -24.06
C HIS A 188 6.63 23.28 -24.31
N ALA A 189 7.38 24.26 -24.82
CA ALA A 189 8.80 24.12 -25.08
C ALA A 189 9.62 23.95 -23.79
N LYS A 190 9.27 24.66 -22.71
CA LYS A 190 10.01 24.63 -21.44
C LYS A 190 9.63 23.45 -20.53
N SER A 191 8.41 22.96 -20.63
CA SER A 191 7.93 21.81 -19.84
C SER A 191 8.26 20.46 -20.49
N GLY A 192 8.66 20.43 -21.76
CA GLY A 192 9.19 19.24 -22.44
C GLY A 192 8.15 18.17 -22.82
N ARG A 193 6.85 18.48 -22.68
CA ARG A 193 5.71 17.64 -23.08
C ARG A 193 4.73 18.45 -23.91
N GLY A 194 5.18 18.86 -25.11
CA GLY A 194 4.50 19.88 -25.93
C GLY A 194 3.07 19.58 -26.40
N ARG A 195 2.45 18.46 -25.99
CA ARG A 195 1.06 18.09 -26.32
C ARG A 195 0.27 17.49 -25.16
N GLU A 196 0.84 17.42 -23.96
CA GLU A 196 0.21 16.74 -22.81
C GLU A 196 -0.43 17.73 -21.83
N TYR A 197 -0.13 19.03 -21.95
CA TYR A 197 -0.70 20.06 -21.11
C TYR A 197 -1.96 20.65 -21.72
N HIS A 198 -2.97 20.84 -20.89
CA HIS A 198 -4.16 21.62 -21.19
C HIS A 198 -4.00 23.00 -20.53
N PHE A 199 -4.24 24.07 -21.28
CA PHE A 199 -4.24 25.43 -20.76
C PHE A 199 -5.68 25.90 -20.53
N ASP A 200 -5.89 26.56 -19.40
CA ASP A 200 -7.16 27.16 -19.02
C ASP A 200 -6.87 28.63 -18.67
N TRP A 201 -7.63 29.55 -19.26
CA TRP A 201 -7.45 30.99 -19.13
C TRP A 201 -8.68 31.58 -18.43
N ASP A 202 -8.44 32.48 -17.48
CA ASP A 202 -9.51 33.19 -16.75
C ASP A 202 -9.88 34.44 -17.58
N GLU A 203 -10.77 34.26 -18.58
CA GLU A 203 -11.22 35.31 -19.52
C GLU A 203 -12.30 36.24 -18.93
#